data_AF-A0A3Q0L0G0-F1
#
_entry.id   AF-A0A3Q0L0G0-F1
#
_cell.length_a   1.000
_cell.length_b   1.000
_cell.length_c   1.000
_cell.angle_alpha   90.00
_cell.angle_beta   90.00
_cell.angle_gamma   90.00
#
_symmetry.space_group_name_H-M   'P 1'
#
loop_
_entity.id
_entity.type
_entity.pdbx_description
1 polymer ?
#
loop_
_entity_poly.entity_id
_entity_poly.type
_entity_poly.pdbx_seq_one_letter_code
_entity_poly.pdbx_strand_id
1 'polypeptide(L)'
;MTATAYLNKLNQQYLTIHRTKEDFFWETYMGISDDHQGSTKAQTEWTNFLSQASKINEIRQQLEAAETIPDSSEKAQTIQGLNGWLAMFQSHAIESPEAGALKNDLIQFEAEIFEKKQKHVLTYVNEKGETVEGSLPILSSAIRANNQESVRQSAHQALLDLEQWLLQNGFLELVKKRNAFARTMGYANFFDYSVVKTEHMTSDELFVILEDFEQRTRQSHQNSLDALAQEKGNDALKGHNFVYSFSGDVMRDLDPYVPFSKSLRRWVESFGRLNIDYSGAELTLDLLDRKGKYPNGFCHGPIPSFYDQGEWIAAKVNFTSNAKPDQVGCGYDGMNTLFHEGGHAAHFANVKLNAPCFSQEFAPTSMAYAETQSMFCDSLLDDADWLKRYALDDAGNPVPDSIIQAMVNNRQPFKAYAERSILVVPYFERALYQMSDEQLTAESVTQLARDTEMRILGLACSPRPLMAIPHLLSDEASCAYQGYLLAHMAVYQTRAYFTEKFGYLCDNPEIGPLLAEHYWHAGNSVSHSESIKRLTGEGFNAKYLADACNQTAQQAWEKEQQKIAALAEREVHAPASLNATITIVDGSKLLASNAISDADMCDQFEAYIVKTYGR
;
A
#
# COMPACT_ATOMS: atom_id res chain seq x y z
N MET A 1 12.12 19.46 35.09
CA MET A 1 10.99 19.50 34.14
C MET A 1 9.99 18.45 34.61
N THR A 2 8.70 18.75 34.65
CA THR A 2 7.66 17.73 34.96
C THR A 2 7.53 16.77 33.79
N ALA A 3 6.98 15.56 34.02
CA ALA A 3 6.76 14.59 32.96
C ALA A 3 5.85 15.14 31.84
N THR A 4 4.77 15.84 32.21
CA THR A 4 3.88 16.52 31.26
C THR A 4 4.62 17.57 30.42
N ALA A 5 5.47 18.39 31.05
CA ALA A 5 6.26 19.40 30.32
C ALA A 5 7.30 18.76 29.39
N TYR A 6 7.85 17.59 29.76
CA TYR A 6 8.74 16.82 28.89
C TYR A 6 8.00 16.28 27.67
N LEU A 7 6.82 15.68 27.85
CA LEU A 7 5.97 15.20 26.75
C LEU A 7 5.65 16.33 25.76
N ASN A 8 5.15 17.46 26.25
CA ASN A 8 4.79 18.60 25.39
C ASN A 8 6.00 19.14 24.63
N LYS A 9 7.17 19.23 25.29
CA LYS A 9 8.41 19.63 24.63
C LYS A 9 8.82 18.64 23.54
N LEU A 10 8.68 17.34 23.80
CA LEU A 10 9.02 16.29 22.85
C LEU A 10 8.11 16.33 21.61
N ASN A 11 6.79 16.52 21.81
CA ASN A 11 5.83 16.71 20.73
C ASN A 11 6.23 17.90 19.83
N GLN A 12 6.51 19.05 20.43
CA GLN A 12 6.86 20.28 19.69
C GLN A 12 8.19 20.17 18.95
N GLN A 13 9.19 19.51 19.55
CA GLN A 13 10.46 19.22 18.90
C GLN A 13 10.27 18.36 17.66
N TYR A 14 9.50 17.28 17.78
CA TYR A 14 9.22 16.40 16.66
C TYR A 14 8.47 17.12 15.55
N LEU A 15 7.40 17.88 15.86
CA LEU A 15 6.60 18.59 14.85
C LEU A 15 7.46 19.56 14.02
N THR A 16 8.41 20.24 14.64
CA THR A 16 9.33 21.16 13.95
C THR A 16 10.22 20.41 12.95
N ILE A 17 10.83 19.31 13.39
CA ILE A 17 11.74 18.50 12.58
C ILE A 17 10.98 17.80 11.45
N HIS A 18 9.85 17.17 11.80
CA HIS A 18 8.98 16.47 10.87
C HIS A 18 8.45 17.39 9.78
N ARG A 19 7.89 18.55 10.16
CA ARG A 19 7.31 19.49 9.18
C ARG A 19 8.35 19.94 8.16
N THR A 20 9.56 20.26 8.62
CA THR A 20 10.66 20.64 7.74
C THR A 20 11.00 19.51 6.76
N LYS A 21 11.08 18.26 7.23
CA LYS A 21 11.33 17.09 6.39
C LYS A 21 10.23 16.89 5.35
N GLU A 22 8.96 16.98 5.76
CA GLU A 22 7.82 16.73 4.88
C GLU A 22 7.62 17.82 3.82
N ASP A 23 7.89 19.08 4.15
CA ASP A 23 7.83 20.17 3.16
C ASP A 23 8.89 19.97 2.06
N PHE A 24 10.15 19.65 2.44
CA PHE A 24 11.20 19.34 1.46
C PHE A 24 10.90 18.07 0.66
N PHE A 25 10.36 17.04 1.32
CA PHE A 25 9.98 15.79 0.66
C PHE A 25 8.97 16.07 -0.45
N TRP A 26 7.88 16.77 -0.15
CA TRP A 26 6.86 17.11 -1.14
C TRP A 26 7.43 17.95 -2.29
N GLU A 27 8.14 19.04 -1.98
CA GLU A 27 8.67 19.95 -3.01
C GLU A 27 9.64 19.25 -3.96
N THR A 28 10.51 18.38 -3.46
CA THR A 28 11.49 17.67 -4.29
C THR A 28 10.87 16.51 -5.05
N TYR A 29 10.01 15.70 -4.41
CA TYR A 29 9.37 14.56 -5.07
C TYR A 29 8.34 15.00 -6.12
N MET A 30 7.69 16.14 -5.92
CA MET A 30 6.77 16.72 -6.91
C MET A 30 7.51 17.49 -8.02
N GLY A 31 8.84 17.57 -8.00
CA GLY A 31 9.61 18.32 -8.99
C GLY A 31 9.31 19.83 -8.98
N ILE A 32 8.95 20.36 -7.81
CA ILE A 32 8.71 21.80 -7.57
C ILE A 32 10.03 22.50 -7.21
N SER A 33 10.91 21.78 -6.51
CA SER A 33 12.23 22.24 -6.06
C SER A 33 13.32 21.24 -6.41
N ASP A 34 14.50 21.75 -6.76
CA ASP A 34 15.73 20.95 -6.99
C ASP A 34 16.64 20.94 -5.73
N ASP A 35 16.15 21.38 -4.56
CA ASP A 35 16.93 21.42 -3.31
C ASP A 35 17.07 20.03 -2.65
N HIS A 36 17.72 19.12 -3.36
CA HIS A 36 18.01 17.77 -2.89
C HIS A 36 18.95 17.78 -1.67
N GLN A 37 19.81 18.80 -1.53
CA GLN A 37 20.70 18.93 -0.37
C GLN A 37 19.92 19.29 0.90
N GLY A 38 19.00 20.26 0.80
CA GLY A 38 18.06 20.61 1.87
C GLY A 38 17.22 19.41 2.29
N SER A 39 16.63 18.71 1.32
CA SER A 39 15.87 17.47 1.57
C SER A 39 16.70 16.40 2.28
N THR A 40 17.95 16.17 1.84
CA THR A 40 18.83 15.16 2.44
C THR A 40 19.18 15.54 3.89
N LYS A 41 19.44 16.82 4.14
CA LYS A 41 19.74 17.34 5.48
C LYS A 41 18.53 17.20 6.42
N ALA A 42 17.33 17.58 5.96
CA ALA A 42 16.10 17.47 6.74
C ALA A 42 15.76 16.00 7.06
N GLN A 43 15.90 15.10 6.07
CA GLN A 43 15.74 13.66 6.28
C GLN A 43 16.75 13.14 7.32
N THR A 44 18.02 13.55 7.22
CA THR A 44 19.08 13.15 8.17
C THR A 44 18.79 13.62 9.59
N GLU A 45 18.33 14.88 9.74
CA GLU A 45 17.95 15.43 11.05
C GLU A 45 16.80 14.65 11.69
N TRP A 46 15.78 14.31 10.89
CA TRP A 46 14.66 13.51 11.32
C TRP A 46 15.05 12.08 11.71
N THR A 47 15.86 11.39 10.90
CA THR A 47 16.40 10.06 11.22
C THR A 47 17.25 10.10 12.49
N ASN A 48 18.09 11.13 12.65
CA ASN A 48 18.91 11.33 13.84
C ASN A 48 18.07 11.63 15.08
N PHE A 49 16.87 12.21 14.93
CA PHE A 49 15.94 12.38 16.04
C PHE A 49 15.38 11.03 16.47
N LEU A 50 14.78 10.27 15.55
CA LEU A 50 14.10 9.00 15.87
C LEU A 50 15.04 7.90 16.37
N SER A 51 16.32 7.94 15.98
CA SER A 51 17.31 6.91 16.36
C SER A 51 18.01 7.15 17.71
N GLN A 52 17.60 8.17 18.49
CA GLN A 52 18.25 8.50 19.77
C GLN A 52 17.97 7.47 20.87
N ALA A 53 18.88 6.52 21.05
CA ALA A 53 18.80 5.54 22.13
C ALA A 53 18.71 6.16 23.54
N SER A 54 19.29 7.35 23.77
CA SER A 54 19.19 8.03 25.07
C SER A 54 17.74 8.37 25.43
N LYS A 55 16.87 8.62 24.44
CA LYS A 55 15.47 8.98 24.65
C LYS A 55 14.67 7.86 25.30
N ILE A 56 15.01 6.60 25.04
CA ILE A 56 14.37 5.44 25.66
C ILE A 56 14.52 5.52 27.19
N ASN A 57 15.74 5.74 27.69
CA ASN A 57 16.00 5.82 29.12
C ASN A 57 15.45 7.10 29.75
N GLU A 58 15.53 8.24 29.04
CA GLU A 58 14.91 9.50 29.47
C GLU A 58 13.39 9.31 29.65
N ILE A 59 12.70 8.70 28.69
CA ILE A 59 11.25 8.48 28.74
C ILE A 59 10.87 7.53 29.87
N ARG A 60 11.63 6.43 30.09
CA ARG A 60 11.41 5.52 31.23
C ARG A 60 11.45 6.26 32.58
N GLN A 61 12.42 7.17 32.76
CA GLN A 61 12.48 8.01 33.96
C GLN A 61 11.30 8.98 34.06
N GLN A 62 10.83 9.54 32.93
CA GLN A 62 9.65 10.41 32.93
C GLN A 62 8.36 9.63 33.22
N LEU A 63 8.25 8.37 32.78
CA LEU A 63 7.13 7.49 33.13
C LEU A 63 7.08 7.24 34.64
N GLU A 64 8.23 6.94 35.27
CA GLU A 64 8.32 6.83 36.74
C GLU A 64 7.94 8.13 37.45
N ALA A 65 8.39 9.29 36.93
CA ALA A 65 8.02 10.58 37.47
C ALA A 65 6.52 10.90 37.30
N ALA A 66 5.92 10.48 36.19
CA ALA A 66 4.50 10.68 35.88
C ALA A 66 3.57 9.97 36.88
N GLU A 67 4.03 8.89 37.53
CA GLU A 67 3.28 8.20 38.57
C GLU A 67 2.92 9.10 39.77
N THR A 68 3.73 10.15 40.00
CA THR A 68 3.57 11.10 41.11
C THR A 68 2.62 12.27 40.80
N ILE A 69 2.10 12.36 39.57
CA ILE A 69 1.15 13.41 39.17
C ILE A 69 -0.16 13.24 39.98
N PRO A 70 -0.60 14.27 40.75
CA PRO A 70 -1.80 14.15 41.59
C PRO A 70 -3.10 14.09 40.80
N ASP A 71 -3.19 14.80 39.67
CA ASP A 71 -4.36 14.80 38.82
C ASP A 71 -4.41 13.50 37.99
N SER A 72 -5.48 12.73 38.16
CA SER A 72 -5.62 11.42 37.50
C SER A 72 -5.73 11.52 35.98
N SER A 73 -6.33 12.61 35.47
CA SER A 73 -6.51 12.80 34.03
C SER A 73 -5.19 13.19 33.38
N GLU A 74 -4.48 14.16 33.96
CA GLU A 74 -3.14 14.57 33.54
C GLU A 74 -2.17 13.38 33.61
N LYS A 75 -2.20 12.60 34.69
CA LYS A 75 -1.39 11.39 34.84
C LYS A 75 -1.62 10.41 33.69
N ALA A 76 -2.89 10.07 33.41
CA ALA A 76 -3.25 9.12 32.38
C ALA A 76 -2.82 9.59 30.97
N GLN A 77 -3.06 10.86 30.64
CA GLN A 77 -2.66 11.46 29.38
C GLN A 77 -1.13 11.50 29.22
N THR A 78 -0.41 11.93 30.26
CA THR A 78 1.05 11.98 30.24
C THR A 78 1.66 10.59 30.04
N ILE A 79 1.17 9.57 30.76
CA ILE A 79 1.63 8.18 30.60
C ILE A 79 1.31 7.66 29.19
N GLN A 80 0.12 7.93 28.64
CA GLN A 80 -0.24 7.53 27.30
C GLN A 80 0.72 8.10 26.26
N GLY A 81 0.94 9.42 26.25
CA GLY A 81 1.82 10.08 25.29
C GLY A 81 3.27 9.61 25.41
N LEU A 82 3.77 9.43 26.64
CA LEU A 82 5.12 8.92 26.88
C LEU A 82 5.29 7.46 26.42
N ASN A 83 4.28 6.60 26.59
CA ASN A 83 4.32 5.24 26.06
C ASN A 83 4.32 5.21 24.53
N GLY A 84 3.58 6.11 23.86
CA GLY A 84 3.63 6.26 22.41
C GLY A 84 5.02 6.65 21.92
N TRP A 85 5.65 7.63 22.57
CA TRP A 85 7.04 7.99 22.27
C TRP A 85 8.03 6.88 22.57
N LEU A 86 7.84 6.15 23.67
CA LEU A 86 8.69 5.01 24.00
C LEU A 86 8.64 3.96 22.88
N ALA A 87 7.45 3.62 22.39
CA ALA A 87 7.28 2.70 21.27
C ALA A 87 7.97 3.22 20.00
N MET A 88 7.80 4.51 19.64
CA MET A 88 8.51 5.12 18.51
C MET A 88 10.03 4.96 18.64
N PHE A 89 10.64 5.39 19.75
CA PHE A 89 12.09 5.29 19.90
C PHE A 89 12.57 3.85 19.94
N GLN A 90 11.81 2.92 20.51
CA GLN A 90 12.18 1.49 20.51
C GLN A 90 12.12 0.86 19.10
N SER A 91 11.22 1.34 18.24
CA SER A 91 11.14 0.89 16.84
C SER A 91 12.29 1.39 15.96
N HIS A 92 12.96 2.48 16.34
CA HIS A 92 13.95 3.17 15.48
C HIS A 92 15.37 3.21 16.04
N ALA A 93 15.53 3.22 17.37
CA ALA A 93 16.84 3.34 17.98
C ALA A 93 17.60 2.01 17.97
N ILE A 94 18.92 2.12 17.78
CA ILE A 94 19.86 1.01 17.88
C ILE A 94 20.73 1.26 19.11
N GLU A 95 20.50 0.50 20.18
CA GLU A 95 21.16 0.74 21.48
C GLU A 95 22.65 0.29 21.47
N SER A 96 22.99 -0.75 20.71
CA SER A 96 24.36 -1.28 20.65
C SER A 96 25.23 -0.52 19.65
N PRO A 97 26.42 -0.01 20.04
CA PRO A 97 27.37 0.60 19.10
C PRO A 97 27.79 -0.35 17.97
N GLU A 98 27.88 -1.65 18.25
CA GLU A 98 28.21 -2.66 17.24
C GLU A 98 27.09 -2.79 16.20
N ALA A 99 25.83 -2.91 16.66
CA ALA A 99 24.67 -2.97 15.78
C ALA A 99 24.53 -1.66 14.96
N GLY A 100 24.84 -0.51 15.57
CA GLY A 100 24.84 0.78 14.88
C GLY A 100 25.89 0.85 13.77
N ALA A 101 27.09 0.32 14.01
CA ALA A 101 28.13 0.23 12.98
C ALA A 101 27.73 -0.68 11.82
N LEU A 102 27.16 -1.85 12.12
CA LEU A 102 26.64 -2.78 11.09
C LEU A 102 25.49 -2.16 10.29
N LYS A 103 24.60 -1.40 10.93
CA LYS A 103 23.52 -0.69 10.23
C LYS A 103 24.05 0.37 9.28
N ASN A 104 25.05 1.14 9.70
CA ASN A 104 25.68 2.15 8.83
C ASN A 104 26.38 1.51 7.62
N ASP A 105 27.10 0.40 7.84
CA ASP A 105 27.70 -0.40 6.76
C ASP A 105 26.63 -0.94 5.79
N LEU A 106 25.49 -1.42 6.30
CA LEU A 106 24.35 -1.83 5.49
C LEU A 106 23.78 -0.70 4.63
N ILE A 107 23.54 0.48 5.22
CA ILE A 107 23.01 1.64 4.49
C ILE A 107 23.96 2.05 3.35
N GLN A 108 25.26 2.10 3.63
CA GLN A 108 26.26 2.39 2.60
C GLN A 108 26.27 1.31 1.51
N PHE A 109 26.22 0.03 1.89
CA PHE A 109 26.25 -1.08 0.94
C PHE A 109 25.00 -1.12 0.05
N GLU A 110 23.82 -0.81 0.59
CA GLU A 110 22.58 -0.69 -0.19
C GLU A 110 22.66 0.47 -1.19
N ALA A 111 23.22 1.62 -0.80
CA ALA A 111 23.46 2.73 -1.72
C ALA A 111 24.39 2.32 -2.88
N GLU A 112 25.45 1.56 -2.61
CA GLU A 112 26.35 1.04 -3.64
C GLU A 112 25.65 0.08 -4.62
N ILE A 113 24.81 -0.82 -4.12
CA ILE A 113 24.00 -1.72 -4.97
C ILE A 113 23.03 -0.91 -5.81
N PHE A 114 22.35 0.07 -5.20
CA PHE A 114 21.40 0.93 -5.90
C PHE A 114 22.06 1.71 -7.03
N GLU A 115 23.25 2.30 -6.80
CA GLU A 115 24.02 2.97 -7.85
C GLU A 115 24.41 2.03 -8.99
N LYS A 116 24.85 0.79 -8.67
CA LYS A 116 25.16 -0.22 -9.70
C LYS A 116 23.91 -0.58 -10.51
N LYS A 117 22.77 -0.74 -9.84
CA LYS A 117 21.49 -1.09 -10.46
C LYS A 117 20.97 0.03 -11.35
N GLN A 118 21.08 1.30 -10.94
CA GLN A 118 20.71 2.45 -11.78
C GLN A 118 21.52 2.49 -13.08
N LYS A 119 22.78 2.04 -13.06
CA LYS A 119 23.65 1.96 -14.24
C LYS A 119 23.40 0.69 -15.08
N HIS A 120 22.61 -0.26 -14.58
CA HIS A 120 22.28 -1.49 -15.29
C HIS A 120 21.02 -1.31 -16.16
N VAL A 121 21.24 -1.04 -17.43
CA VAL A 121 20.17 -0.85 -18.41
C VAL A 121 19.60 -2.21 -18.82
N LEU A 122 18.30 -2.40 -18.58
CA LEU A 122 17.54 -3.55 -19.06
C LEU A 122 17.09 -3.30 -20.49
N THR A 123 17.18 -4.33 -21.34
CA THR A 123 16.75 -4.25 -22.74
C THR A 123 15.89 -5.44 -23.13
N TYR A 124 14.98 -5.23 -24.08
CA TYR A 124 14.16 -6.29 -24.68
C TYR A 124 13.98 -6.04 -26.18
N VAL A 125 13.55 -7.06 -26.91
CA VAL A 125 13.25 -6.97 -28.35
C VAL A 125 11.81 -6.54 -28.54
N ASN A 126 11.59 -5.40 -29.21
CA ASN A 126 10.26 -4.86 -29.50
C ASN A 126 9.60 -5.56 -30.71
N GLU A 127 8.38 -5.12 -31.07
CA GLU A 127 7.59 -5.65 -32.19
C GLU A 127 8.25 -5.51 -33.58
N LYS A 128 9.25 -4.62 -33.71
CA LYS A 128 10.02 -4.41 -34.93
C LYS A 128 11.29 -5.27 -35.00
N GLY A 129 11.56 -6.07 -33.95
CA GLY A 129 12.80 -6.82 -33.83
C GLY A 129 14.00 -5.99 -33.37
N GLU A 130 13.76 -4.77 -32.85
CA GLU A 130 14.83 -3.88 -32.37
C GLU A 130 15.05 -4.07 -30.88
N THR A 131 16.31 -4.11 -30.44
CA THR A 131 16.66 -4.05 -29.01
C THR A 131 16.43 -2.64 -28.50
N VAL A 132 15.55 -2.49 -27.52
CA VAL A 132 15.21 -1.21 -26.89
C VAL A 132 15.31 -1.31 -25.38
N GLU A 133 15.53 -0.17 -24.72
CA GLU A 133 15.51 -0.08 -23.26
C GLU A 133 14.11 -0.35 -22.71
N GLY A 134 14.02 -1.05 -21.58
CA GLY A 134 12.77 -1.35 -20.91
C GLY A 134 12.92 -1.31 -19.41
N SER A 135 12.33 -0.31 -18.76
CA SER A 135 12.21 -0.30 -17.29
C SER A 135 11.33 -1.46 -16.80
N LEU A 136 11.38 -1.78 -15.50
CA LEU A 136 10.56 -2.87 -14.93
C LEU A 136 9.06 -2.73 -15.26
N PRO A 137 8.43 -1.53 -15.19
CA PRO A 137 7.04 -1.35 -15.62
C PRO A 137 6.83 -1.63 -17.13
N ILE A 138 7.77 -1.23 -17.99
CA ILE A 138 7.69 -1.48 -19.44
C ILE A 138 7.75 -2.98 -19.72
N LEU A 139 8.71 -3.68 -19.12
CA LEU A 139 8.85 -5.14 -19.28
C LEU A 139 7.60 -5.88 -18.77
N SER A 140 7.09 -5.49 -17.60
CA SER A 140 5.86 -6.07 -17.02
C SER A 140 4.63 -5.85 -17.92
N SER A 141 4.52 -4.66 -18.52
CA SER A 141 3.44 -4.33 -19.46
C SER A 141 3.56 -5.13 -20.76
N ALA A 142 4.78 -5.29 -21.29
CA ALA A 142 5.02 -6.11 -22.47
C ALA A 142 4.63 -7.58 -22.22
N ILE A 143 5.04 -8.16 -21.09
CA ILE A 143 4.67 -9.54 -20.69
C ILE A 143 3.16 -9.70 -20.56
N ARG A 144 2.46 -8.69 -20.03
CA ARG A 144 1.02 -8.76 -19.77
C ARG A 144 0.17 -8.62 -21.04
N ALA A 145 0.55 -7.73 -21.95
CA ALA A 145 -0.36 -7.23 -22.97
C ALA A 145 0.16 -7.28 -24.42
N ASN A 146 1.44 -7.55 -24.65
CA ASN A 146 1.95 -7.56 -26.03
C ASN A 146 1.43 -8.78 -26.81
N ASN A 147 0.90 -8.56 -28.01
CA ASN A 147 0.31 -9.61 -28.84
C ASN A 147 1.35 -10.58 -29.45
N GLN A 148 2.63 -10.19 -29.52
CA GLN A 148 3.71 -11.03 -30.04
C GLN A 148 4.40 -11.81 -28.92
N GLU A 149 4.33 -13.14 -28.97
CA GLU A 149 4.95 -14.01 -27.96
C GLU A 149 6.47 -13.80 -27.84
N SER A 150 7.16 -13.57 -28.96
CA SER A 150 8.60 -13.29 -28.97
C SER A 150 8.97 -12.05 -28.16
N VAL A 151 8.13 -11.00 -28.20
CA VAL A 151 8.33 -9.77 -27.41
C VAL A 151 8.12 -10.08 -25.93
N ARG A 152 7.06 -10.80 -25.58
CA ARG A 152 6.80 -11.21 -24.19
C ARG A 152 7.94 -12.07 -23.64
N GLN A 153 8.41 -13.03 -24.41
CA GLN A 153 9.51 -13.91 -24.05
C GLN A 153 10.80 -13.11 -23.83
N SER A 154 11.13 -12.18 -24.73
CA SER A 154 12.32 -11.32 -24.57
C SER A 154 12.23 -10.42 -23.34
N ALA A 155 11.04 -9.86 -23.06
CA ALA A 155 10.83 -9.03 -21.87
C ALA A 155 10.94 -9.85 -20.57
N HIS A 156 10.41 -11.07 -20.55
CA HIS A 156 10.55 -11.99 -19.41
C HIS A 156 12.00 -12.45 -19.21
N GLN A 157 12.72 -12.73 -20.29
CA GLN A 157 14.15 -13.04 -20.24
C GLN A 157 14.96 -11.89 -19.62
N ALA A 158 14.64 -10.63 -19.96
CA ALA A 158 15.30 -9.47 -19.35
C ALA A 158 15.09 -9.41 -17.82
N LEU A 159 13.94 -9.86 -17.31
CA LEU A 159 13.71 -9.98 -15.86
C LEU A 159 14.54 -11.11 -15.24
N LEU A 160 14.69 -12.25 -15.92
CA LEU A 160 15.52 -13.37 -15.47
C LEU A 160 17.02 -12.99 -15.45
N ASP A 161 17.47 -12.27 -16.48
CA ASP A 161 18.83 -11.77 -16.58
C ASP A 161 19.14 -10.77 -15.45
N LEU A 162 18.16 -9.95 -15.06
CA LEU A 162 18.27 -9.08 -13.89
C LEU A 162 18.50 -9.87 -12.60
N GLU A 163 17.80 -10.99 -12.38
CA GLU A 163 18.02 -11.82 -11.18
C GLU A 163 19.45 -12.33 -11.13
N GLN A 164 19.96 -12.84 -12.25
CA GLN A 164 21.33 -13.33 -12.34
C GLN A 164 22.35 -12.20 -12.15
N TRP A 165 22.07 -11.02 -12.70
CA TRP A 165 22.89 -9.84 -12.49
C TRP A 165 22.93 -9.46 -10.99
N LEU A 166 21.79 -9.44 -10.30
CA LEU A 166 21.73 -9.11 -8.86
C LEU A 166 22.54 -10.09 -8.00
N LEU A 167 22.43 -11.39 -8.28
CA LEU A 167 23.19 -12.44 -7.58
C LEU A 167 24.71 -12.26 -7.72
N GLN A 168 25.16 -11.70 -8.85
CA GLN A 168 26.58 -11.42 -9.12
C GLN A 168 27.03 -10.02 -8.65
N ASN A 169 26.09 -9.12 -8.32
CA ASN A 169 26.36 -7.71 -8.06
C ASN A 169 25.99 -7.24 -6.64
N GLY A 170 25.98 -8.17 -5.67
CA GLY A 170 25.96 -7.84 -4.24
C GLY A 170 24.73 -8.33 -3.47
N PHE A 171 23.74 -8.93 -4.12
CA PHE A 171 22.53 -9.40 -3.42
C PHE A 171 22.85 -10.45 -2.34
N LEU A 172 23.73 -11.40 -2.63
CA LEU A 172 24.13 -12.44 -1.66
C LEU A 172 24.85 -11.84 -0.43
N GLU A 173 25.74 -10.88 -0.66
CA GLU A 173 26.45 -10.19 0.42
C GLU A 173 25.52 -9.29 1.24
N LEU A 174 24.49 -8.71 0.60
CA LEU A 174 23.45 -7.95 1.28
C LEU A 174 22.70 -8.84 2.29
N VAL A 175 22.29 -10.05 1.87
CA VAL A 175 21.63 -11.03 2.74
C VAL A 175 22.50 -11.39 3.94
N LYS A 176 23.80 -11.64 3.72
CA LYS A 176 24.75 -11.95 4.80
C LYS A 176 24.90 -10.79 5.80
N LYS A 177 25.09 -9.56 5.31
CA LYS A 177 25.22 -8.36 6.15
C LYS A 177 23.95 -8.12 6.97
N ARG A 178 22.76 -8.30 6.36
CA ARG A 178 21.47 -8.20 7.04
C ARG A 178 21.32 -9.24 8.15
N ASN A 179 21.70 -10.48 7.90
CA ASN A 179 21.72 -11.53 8.92
C ASN A 179 22.71 -11.25 10.04
N ALA A 180 23.91 -10.74 9.73
CA ALA A 180 24.88 -10.33 10.75
C ALA A 180 24.32 -9.23 11.65
N PHE A 181 23.70 -8.20 11.08
CA PHE A 181 23.02 -7.14 11.83
C PHE A 181 21.91 -7.72 12.73
N ALA A 182 20.99 -8.51 12.17
CA ALA A 182 19.88 -9.09 12.93
C ALA A 182 20.33 -9.94 14.13
N ARG A 183 21.43 -10.69 13.97
CA ARG A 183 22.04 -11.49 15.05
C ARG A 183 22.56 -10.63 16.20
N THR A 184 23.15 -9.47 15.91
CA THR A 184 23.57 -8.51 16.95
C THR A 184 22.38 -7.87 17.68
N MET A 185 21.22 -7.81 17.01
CA MET A 185 19.95 -7.38 17.60
C MET A 185 19.23 -8.50 18.38
N GLY A 186 19.80 -9.71 18.45
CA GLY A 186 19.25 -10.84 19.21
C GLY A 186 18.28 -11.75 18.45
N TYR A 187 18.19 -11.60 17.11
CA TYR A 187 17.31 -12.41 16.26
C TYR A 187 18.11 -13.48 15.50
N ALA A 188 17.47 -14.58 15.09
CA ALA A 188 18.16 -15.65 14.37
C ALA A 188 18.63 -15.22 12.97
N ASN A 189 17.81 -14.42 12.30
CA ASN A 189 18.04 -13.89 10.95
C ASN A 189 17.26 -12.59 10.74
N PHE A 190 17.47 -11.95 9.58
CA PHE A 190 16.87 -10.65 9.27
C PHE A 190 15.35 -10.69 9.04
N PHE A 191 14.81 -11.82 8.56
CA PHE A 191 13.36 -11.98 8.40
C PHE A 191 12.66 -11.92 9.77
N ASP A 192 13.19 -12.64 10.77
CA ASP A 192 12.65 -12.64 12.14
C ASP A 192 12.72 -11.24 12.79
N TYR A 193 13.85 -10.54 12.61
CA TYR A 193 14.00 -9.16 13.07
C TYR A 193 12.96 -8.23 12.43
N SER A 194 12.79 -8.32 11.12
CA SER A 194 11.93 -7.42 10.36
C SER A 194 10.46 -7.60 10.71
N VAL A 195 9.97 -8.85 10.77
CA VAL A 195 8.56 -9.15 11.09
C VAL A 195 8.18 -8.68 12.50
N VAL A 196 9.06 -8.87 13.49
CA VAL A 196 8.80 -8.38 14.85
C VAL A 196 8.76 -6.85 14.88
N LYS A 197 9.70 -6.20 14.18
CA LYS A 197 9.77 -4.73 14.11
C LYS A 197 8.54 -4.12 13.44
N THR A 198 8.05 -4.70 12.35
CA THR A 198 7.01 -4.09 11.51
C THR A 198 5.60 -4.57 11.85
N GLU A 199 5.41 -5.85 12.13
CA GLU A 199 4.08 -6.45 12.31
C GLU A 199 3.73 -6.77 13.77
N HIS A 200 4.65 -6.54 14.71
CA HIS A 200 4.49 -6.84 16.15
C HIS A 200 4.09 -8.30 16.43
N MET A 201 4.58 -9.22 15.61
CA MET A 201 4.40 -10.67 15.77
C MET A 201 5.69 -11.41 15.42
N THR A 202 5.80 -12.66 15.84
CA THR A 202 6.89 -13.55 15.44
C THR A 202 6.70 -14.05 14.00
N SER A 203 7.79 -14.51 13.36
CA SER A 203 7.71 -15.14 12.04
C SER A 203 6.91 -16.44 12.04
N ASP A 204 6.88 -17.17 13.16
CA ASP A 204 6.05 -18.37 13.30
C ASP A 204 4.56 -18.02 13.35
N GLU A 205 4.16 -17.00 14.12
CA GLU A 205 2.78 -16.50 14.15
C GLU A 205 2.33 -16.00 12.78
N LEU A 206 3.20 -15.27 12.06
CA LEU A 206 2.94 -14.85 10.69
C LEU A 206 2.66 -16.07 9.79
N PHE A 207 3.50 -17.10 9.86
CA PHE A 207 3.36 -18.26 8.97
C PHE A 207 2.18 -19.16 9.29
N VAL A 208 1.67 -19.16 10.53
CA VAL A 208 0.37 -19.79 10.84
C VAL A 208 -0.74 -19.17 9.98
N ILE A 209 -0.73 -17.85 9.80
CA ILE A 209 -1.73 -17.12 8.99
C ILE A 209 -1.52 -17.38 7.49
N LEU A 210 -0.27 -17.26 7.03
CA LEU A 210 0.07 -17.44 5.61
C LEU A 210 -0.17 -18.88 5.15
N GLU A 211 0.13 -19.89 5.98
CA GLU A 211 -0.13 -21.30 5.68
C GLU A 211 -1.63 -21.63 5.64
N ASP A 212 -2.44 -21.07 6.55
CA ASP A 212 -3.90 -21.24 6.50
C ASP A 212 -4.47 -20.72 5.18
N PHE A 213 -4.03 -19.54 4.72
CA PHE A 213 -4.42 -19.01 3.41
C PHE A 213 -3.95 -19.87 2.24
N GLU A 214 -2.68 -20.29 2.26
CA GLU A 214 -2.11 -21.15 1.23
C GLU A 214 -2.92 -22.44 1.07
N GLN A 215 -3.22 -23.11 2.19
CA GLN A 215 -3.94 -24.38 2.20
C GLN A 215 -5.38 -24.23 1.70
N ARG A 216 -6.10 -23.19 2.15
CA ARG A 216 -7.49 -22.93 1.73
C ARG A 216 -7.64 -22.64 0.24
N THR A 217 -6.62 -22.04 -0.38
CA THR A 217 -6.66 -21.61 -1.79
C THR A 217 -5.95 -22.56 -2.74
N ARG A 218 -5.20 -23.55 -2.24
CA ARG A 218 -4.37 -24.44 -3.07
C ARG A 218 -5.15 -25.14 -4.18
N GLN A 219 -6.28 -25.74 -3.83
CA GLN A 219 -7.05 -26.55 -4.78
C GLN A 219 -7.73 -25.70 -5.85
N SER A 220 -8.36 -24.58 -5.48
CA SER A 220 -9.01 -23.68 -6.44
C SER A 220 -8.00 -23.03 -7.39
N HIS A 221 -6.84 -22.65 -6.86
CA HIS A 221 -5.71 -22.17 -7.65
C HIS A 221 -5.25 -23.22 -8.67
N GLN A 222 -4.99 -24.47 -8.24
CA GLN A 222 -4.59 -25.55 -9.14
C GLN A 222 -5.64 -25.83 -10.22
N ASN A 223 -6.92 -25.89 -9.85
CA ASN A 223 -8.01 -26.09 -10.81
C ASN A 223 -8.03 -25.00 -11.89
N SER A 224 -7.66 -23.77 -11.55
CA SER A 224 -7.63 -22.64 -12.49
C SER A 224 -6.45 -22.74 -13.46
N LEU A 225 -5.29 -23.22 -13.00
CA LEU A 225 -4.16 -23.54 -13.87
C LEU A 225 -4.49 -24.70 -14.82
N ASP A 226 -5.11 -25.77 -14.29
CA ASP A 226 -5.49 -26.95 -15.08
C ASP A 226 -6.52 -26.58 -16.16
N ALA A 227 -7.52 -25.76 -15.81
CA ALA A 227 -8.50 -25.24 -16.75
C ALA A 227 -7.85 -24.40 -17.86
N LEU A 228 -6.92 -23.51 -17.49
CA LEU A 228 -6.18 -22.69 -18.46
C LEU A 228 -5.35 -23.55 -19.42
N ALA A 229 -4.65 -24.55 -18.89
CA ALA A 229 -3.85 -25.47 -19.70
C ALA A 229 -4.73 -26.34 -20.60
N GLN A 230 -5.92 -26.75 -20.14
CA GLN A 230 -6.89 -27.48 -20.95
C GLN A 230 -7.44 -26.62 -22.10
N GLU A 231 -7.73 -25.34 -21.84
CA GLU A 231 -8.30 -24.42 -22.82
C GLU A 231 -7.25 -23.91 -23.83
N LYS A 232 -6.07 -23.52 -23.35
CA LYS A 232 -5.06 -22.77 -24.12
C LYS A 232 -3.73 -23.50 -24.29
N GLY A 233 -3.61 -24.71 -23.77
CA GLY A 233 -2.39 -25.53 -23.80
C GLY A 233 -1.39 -25.17 -22.70
N ASN A 234 -0.43 -26.05 -22.45
CA ASN A 234 0.59 -25.87 -21.41
C ASN A 234 1.49 -24.64 -21.64
N ASP A 235 1.61 -24.16 -22.88
CA ASP A 235 2.37 -22.94 -23.18
C ASP A 235 1.74 -21.69 -22.56
N ALA A 236 0.44 -21.72 -22.24
CA ALA A 236 -0.22 -20.67 -21.48
C ALA A 236 0.28 -20.59 -20.03
N LEU A 237 0.94 -21.64 -19.48
CA LEU A 237 1.49 -21.61 -18.12
C LEU A 237 2.95 -21.13 -18.06
N LYS A 238 3.57 -20.78 -19.20
CA LYS A 238 4.90 -20.19 -19.21
C LYS A 238 4.85 -18.76 -18.64
N GLY A 239 5.86 -18.34 -17.88
CA GLY A 239 5.87 -17.01 -17.23
C GLY A 239 5.57 -15.84 -18.17
N HIS A 240 6.10 -15.86 -19.40
CA HIS A 240 5.85 -14.83 -20.42
C HIS A 240 4.48 -14.91 -21.10
N ASN A 241 3.71 -15.98 -20.90
CA ASN A 241 2.39 -16.15 -21.49
C ASN A 241 1.28 -16.10 -20.45
N PHE A 242 1.55 -16.53 -19.21
CA PHE A 242 0.53 -16.78 -18.20
C PHE A 242 -0.44 -15.63 -18.00
N VAL A 243 0.05 -14.44 -17.66
CA VAL A 243 -0.83 -13.29 -17.42
C VAL A 243 -1.52 -12.85 -18.72
N TYR A 244 -0.82 -12.86 -19.86
CA TYR A 244 -1.41 -12.56 -21.17
C TYR A 244 -2.54 -13.54 -21.54
N SER A 245 -2.42 -14.81 -21.17
CA SER A 245 -3.38 -15.85 -21.50
C SER A 245 -4.75 -15.65 -20.86
N PHE A 246 -4.88 -14.87 -19.78
CA PHE A 246 -6.18 -14.56 -19.18
C PHE A 246 -6.43 -13.05 -18.99
N SER A 247 -5.51 -12.19 -19.41
CA SER A 247 -5.74 -10.75 -19.45
C SER A 247 -6.76 -10.45 -20.56
N GLY A 248 -7.98 -10.07 -20.17
CA GLY A 248 -9.02 -9.67 -21.10
C GLY A 248 -8.93 -8.20 -21.51
N ASP A 249 -9.57 -7.85 -22.63
CA ASP A 249 -9.66 -6.48 -23.17
C ASP A 249 -10.75 -5.62 -22.47
N VAL A 250 -11.27 -6.09 -21.33
CA VAL A 250 -12.49 -5.52 -20.71
C VAL A 250 -12.26 -4.11 -20.17
N MET A 251 -11.03 -3.74 -19.82
CA MET A 251 -10.71 -2.37 -19.40
C MET A 251 -10.92 -1.36 -20.53
N ARG A 252 -10.73 -1.76 -21.79
CA ARG A 252 -11.04 -0.90 -22.95
C ARG A 252 -12.55 -0.69 -23.09
N ASP A 253 -13.35 -1.71 -22.80
CA ASP A 253 -14.82 -1.61 -22.87
C ASP A 253 -15.39 -0.82 -21.68
N LEU A 254 -14.73 -0.85 -20.53
CA LEU A 254 -15.08 -0.06 -19.35
C LEU A 254 -14.69 1.42 -19.50
N ASP A 255 -13.59 1.72 -20.18
CA ASP A 255 -13.01 3.06 -20.31
C ASP A 255 -14.03 4.17 -20.65
N PRO A 256 -14.96 4.02 -21.62
CA PRO A 256 -16.07 4.95 -21.89
C PRO A 256 -16.84 5.44 -20.66
N TYR A 257 -16.97 4.60 -19.64
CA TYR A 257 -17.78 4.85 -18.45
C TYR A 257 -16.96 5.40 -17.28
N VAL A 258 -15.62 5.39 -17.37
CA VAL A 258 -14.73 5.80 -16.29
C VAL A 258 -13.71 6.86 -16.72
N PRO A 259 -14.11 7.97 -17.37
CA PRO A 259 -13.16 9.01 -17.74
C PRO A 259 -12.48 9.62 -16.51
N PHE A 260 -11.19 9.95 -16.64
CA PHE A 260 -10.41 10.48 -15.52
C PHE A 260 -10.93 11.84 -15.04
N SER A 261 -11.50 12.66 -15.93
CA SER A 261 -12.13 13.94 -15.57
C SER A 261 -13.15 13.81 -14.42
N LYS A 262 -13.89 12.70 -14.35
CA LYS A 262 -14.89 12.41 -13.32
C LYS A 262 -14.35 11.77 -12.04
N SER A 263 -13.06 11.41 -12.00
CA SER A 263 -12.46 10.68 -10.85
C SER A 263 -12.60 11.44 -9.54
N LEU A 264 -12.31 12.74 -9.52
CA LEU A 264 -12.39 13.58 -8.32
C LEU A 264 -13.81 13.64 -7.75
N ARG A 265 -14.82 13.85 -8.61
CA ARG A 265 -16.23 13.87 -8.19
C ARG A 265 -16.64 12.54 -7.59
N ARG A 266 -16.29 11.43 -8.25
CA ARG A 266 -16.63 10.08 -7.76
C ARG A 266 -16.02 9.79 -6.41
N TRP A 267 -14.79 10.25 -6.17
CA TRP A 267 -14.15 10.14 -4.85
C TRP A 267 -14.90 10.97 -3.81
N VAL A 268 -15.11 12.27 -4.05
CA VAL A 268 -15.84 13.16 -3.12
C VAL A 268 -17.21 12.60 -2.77
N GLU A 269 -17.96 12.18 -3.79
CA GLU A 269 -19.31 11.67 -3.61
C GLU A 269 -19.35 10.31 -2.91
N SER A 270 -18.46 9.38 -3.26
CA SER A 270 -18.42 8.05 -2.63
C SER A 270 -18.03 8.18 -1.17
N PHE A 271 -16.98 8.94 -0.85
CA PHE A 271 -16.51 9.12 0.51
C PHE A 271 -17.53 9.90 1.35
N GLY A 272 -18.16 10.92 0.77
CA GLY A 272 -19.23 11.68 1.41
C GLY A 272 -20.46 10.83 1.72
N ARG A 273 -20.84 9.88 0.86
CA ARG A 273 -21.96 8.95 1.12
C ARG A 273 -21.61 7.83 2.10
N LEU A 274 -20.33 7.49 2.23
CA LEU A 274 -19.84 6.61 3.30
C LEU A 274 -19.73 7.31 4.67
N ASN A 275 -20.00 8.62 4.75
CA ASN A 275 -19.73 9.46 5.92
C ASN A 275 -18.26 9.38 6.39
N ILE A 276 -17.33 9.36 5.45
CA ILE A 276 -15.91 9.53 5.77
C ILE A 276 -15.65 11.02 6.02
N ASP A 277 -15.27 11.33 7.26
CA ASP A 277 -14.97 12.68 7.76
C ASP A 277 -13.45 12.84 7.85
N TYR A 278 -12.87 13.92 7.33
CA TYR A 278 -11.44 14.23 7.39
C TYR A 278 -11.06 15.15 8.56
N SER A 279 -11.93 15.29 9.56
CA SER A 279 -11.73 16.01 10.82
C SER A 279 -11.11 17.41 10.68
N GLY A 280 -11.49 18.16 9.65
CA GLY A 280 -11.02 19.51 9.37
C GLY A 280 -9.67 19.59 8.68
N ALA A 281 -9.15 18.49 8.11
CA ALA A 281 -7.83 18.44 7.51
C ALA A 281 -7.65 19.34 6.29
N GLU A 282 -6.40 19.74 6.05
CA GLU A 282 -5.97 20.39 4.80
C GLU A 282 -5.40 19.33 3.85
N LEU A 283 -6.01 19.17 2.67
CA LEU A 283 -5.63 18.21 1.64
C LEU A 283 -5.03 18.90 0.41
N THR A 284 -3.84 18.45 -0.02
CA THR A 284 -3.22 18.85 -1.30
C THR A 284 -3.06 17.64 -2.20
N LEU A 285 -3.73 17.67 -3.36
CA LEU A 285 -3.77 16.55 -4.31
C LEU A 285 -3.02 16.91 -5.58
N ASP A 286 -2.01 16.11 -5.95
CA ASP A 286 -1.29 16.25 -7.22
C ASP A 286 -1.51 14.99 -8.07
N LEU A 287 -2.49 15.02 -8.98
CA LEU A 287 -3.03 13.79 -9.59
C LEU A 287 -2.47 13.45 -10.99
N LEU A 288 -1.76 14.38 -11.62
CA LEU A 288 -1.36 14.23 -13.02
C LEU A 288 0.11 13.79 -13.15
N ASP A 289 0.41 12.98 -14.15
CA ASP A 289 1.80 12.69 -14.50
C ASP A 289 2.47 13.94 -15.10
N ARG A 290 3.71 14.19 -14.72
CA ARG A 290 4.57 15.20 -15.35
C ARG A 290 6.03 14.82 -15.26
N LYS A 291 6.83 15.39 -16.17
CA LYS A 291 8.28 15.26 -16.12
C LYS A 291 8.83 15.84 -14.80
N GLY A 292 9.69 15.08 -14.12
CA GLY A 292 10.34 15.48 -12.87
C GLY A 292 9.56 15.10 -11.61
N LYS A 293 8.28 14.75 -11.74
CA LYS A 293 7.49 14.19 -10.63
C LYS A 293 7.87 12.73 -10.35
N TYR A 294 7.84 12.35 -9.09
CA TYR A 294 8.03 10.97 -8.66
C TYR A 294 6.99 10.04 -9.33
N PRO A 295 7.42 8.92 -9.94
CA PRO A 295 6.57 8.13 -10.84
C PRO A 295 5.72 7.06 -10.11
N ASN A 296 5.23 7.34 -8.90
CA ASN A 296 4.32 6.47 -8.14
C ASN A 296 3.34 7.29 -7.28
N GLY A 297 2.17 6.72 -7.00
CA GLY A 297 1.25 7.24 -5.99
C GLY A 297 1.81 7.07 -4.57
N PHE A 298 1.49 8.03 -3.70
CA PHE A 298 1.75 7.98 -2.27
C PHE A 298 0.90 9.04 -1.53
N CYS A 299 0.72 8.85 -0.23
CA CYS A 299 0.10 9.78 0.69
C CYS A 299 1.05 10.03 1.86
N HIS A 300 1.19 11.29 2.27
CA HIS A 300 1.98 11.65 3.44
C HIS A 300 1.36 12.82 4.25
N GLY A 301 1.60 12.85 5.55
CA GLY A 301 0.96 13.80 6.48
C GLY A 301 1.90 14.85 7.08
N PRO A 302 2.26 15.97 6.39
CA PRO A 302 3.13 17.03 6.91
C PRO A 302 2.84 17.52 8.33
N ILE A 303 1.56 17.54 8.72
CA ILE A 303 1.13 17.76 10.09
C ILE A 303 0.28 16.56 10.49
N PRO A 304 0.74 15.72 11.44
CA PRO A 304 -0.06 14.63 11.99
C PRO A 304 -1.24 15.17 12.80
N SER A 305 -2.40 14.50 12.78
CA SER A 305 -3.52 14.86 13.65
C SER A 305 -3.32 14.34 15.07
N PHE A 306 -3.62 15.16 16.08
CA PHE A 306 -3.60 14.77 17.49
C PHE A 306 -4.27 15.84 18.36
N TYR A 307 -4.50 15.54 19.64
CA TYR A 307 -4.87 16.54 20.65
C TYR A 307 -3.62 17.11 21.33
N ASP A 308 -3.33 18.40 21.13
CA ASP A 308 -2.32 19.12 21.90
C ASP A 308 -2.98 19.74 23.13
N GLN A 309 -2.74 19.15 24.31
CA GLN A 309 -3.27 19.68 25.58
C GLN A 309 -4.80 19.90 25.58
N GLY A 310 -5.53 19.03 24.86
CA GLY A 310 -6.98 19.07 24.74
C GLY A 310 -7.50 19.89 23.55
N GLU A 311 -6.64 20.62 22.84
CA GLU A 311 -6.98 21.29 21.59
C GLU A 311 -6.76 20.36 20.40
N TRP A 312 -7.73 20.28 19.49
CA TRP A 312 -7.62 19.47 18.28
C TRP A 312 -6.69 20.13 17.27
N ILE A 313 -5.66 19.39 16.84
CA ILE A 313 -4.78 19.76 15.74
C ILE A 313 -5.21 18.94 14.52
N ALA A 314 -5.82 19.60 13.54
CA ALA A 314 -6.20 18.98 12.27
C ALA A 314 -4.96 18.60 11.45
N ALA A 315 -5.04 17.49 10.70
CA ALA A 315 -3.95 17.07 9.84
C ALA A 315 -3.76 18.00 8.66
N LYS A 316 -2.51 18.06 8.17
CA LYS A 316 -2.23 18.43 6.78
C LYS A 316 -1.74 17.18 6.08
N VAL A 317 -2.40 16.81 4.98
CA VAL A 317 -2.09 15.60 4.22
C VAL A 317 -1.95 15.96 2.75
N ASN A 318 -0.89 15.47 2.11
CA ASN A 318 -0.75 15.56 0.67
C ASN A 318 -0.72 14.15 0.08
N PHE A 319 -1.31 13.98 -1.09
CA PHE A 319 -1.18 12.73 -1.80
C PHE A 319 -1.20 12.93 -3.32
N THR A 320 -0.72 11.92 -4.04
CA THR A 320 -0.44 12.03 -5.46
C THR A 320 -0.87 10.78 -6.23
N SER A 321 -1.13 10.97 -7.51
CA SER A 321 -1.19 9.89 -8.51
C SER A 321 -0.47 10.32 -9.79
N ASN A 322 -0.30 9.39 -10.75
CA ASN A 322 0.40 9.66 -12.01
C ASN A 322 -0.52 9.45 -13.21
N ALA A 323 -1.74 10.00 -13.13
CA ALA A 323 -2.72 9.84 -14.18
C ALA A 323 -2.27 10.54 -15.48
N LYS A 324 -2.44 9.85 -16.60
CA LYS A 324 -2.31 10.34 -17.98
C LYS A 324 -3.68 10.30 -18.65
N PRO A 325 -4.50 11.35 -18.55
CA PRO A 325 -5.90 11.32 -18.95
C PRO A 325 -6.13 10.99 -20.44
N ASP A 326 -5.09 11.15 -21.27
CA ASP A 326 -5.07 10.82 -22.69
C ASP A 326 -4.82 9.33 -23.01
N GLN A 327 -4.57 8.49 -21.99
CA GLN A 327 -4.34 7.05 -22.14
C GLN A 327 -5.59 6.24 -21.77
N VAL A 328 -5.93 5.27 -22.62
CA VAL A 328 -7.01 4.30 -22.34
C VAL A 328 -6.72 3.52 -21.06
N GLY A 329 -7.72 3.39 -20.19
CA GLY A 329 -7.63 2.72 -18.90
C GLY A 329 -7.17 3.64 -17.75
N CYS A 330 -6.53 4.78 -18.06
CA CYS A 330 -6.05 5.71 -17.04
C CYS A 330 -7.15 6.20 -16.12
N GLY A 331 -8.37 6.37 -16.62
CA GLY A 331 -9.47 6.84 -15.80
C GLY A 331 -9.82 5.89 -14.66
N TYR A 332 -9.76 4.57 -14.88
CA TYR A 332 -9.92 3.58 -13.82
C TYR A 332 -8.70 3.55 -12.90
N ASP A 333 -7.50 3.43 -13.47
CA ASP A 333 -6.26 3.30 -12.68
C ASP A 333 -6.02 4.53 -11.78
N GLY A 334 -6.19 5.74 -12.34
CA GLY A 334 -6.05 6.99 -11.61
C GLY A 334 -7.12 7.17 -10.53
N MET A 335 -8.34 6.67 -10.76
CA MET A 335 -9.40 6.65 -9.74
C MET A 335 -9.11 5.63 -8.65
N ASN A 336 -8.57 4.46 -8.98
CA ASN A 336 -8.14 3.47 -8.00
C ASN A 336 -7.08 4.04 -7.07
N THR A 337 -6.04 4.68 -7.62
CA THR A 337 -5.04 5.39 -6.80
C THR A 337 -5.68 6.49 -5.96
N LEU A 338 -6.58 7.30 -6.52
CA LEU A 338 -7.26 8.36 -5.76
C LEU A 338 -8.06 7.82 -4.56
N PHE A 339 -8.78 6.70 -4.72
CA PHE A 339 -9.53 6.09 -3.63
C PHE A 339 -8.59 5.48 -2.57
N HIS A 340 -7.51 4.84 -3.02
CA HIS A 340 -6.49 4.28 -2.15
C HIS A 340 -5.84 5.36 -1.27
N GLU A 341 -5.26 6.39 -1.90
CA GLU A 341 -4.60 7.48 -1.20
C GLU A 341 -5.59 8.33 -0.38
N GLY A 342 -6.82 8.50 -0.88
CA GLY A 342 -7.90 9.12 -0.13
C GLY A 342 -8.21 8.39 1.17
N GLY A 343 -8.14 7.06 1.17
CA GLY A 343 -8.30 6.23 2.37
C GLY A 343 -7.15 6.40 3.38
N HIS A 344 -5.90 6.49 2.90
CA HIS A 344 -4.76 6.86 3.76
C HIS A 344 -4.93 8.25 4.37
N ALA A 345 -5.35 9.23 3.57
CA ALA A 345 -5.59 10.57 4.06
C ALA A 345 -6.73 10.62 5.11
N ALA A 346 -7.77 9.80 4.95
CA ALA A 346 -8.83 9.68 5.94
C ALA A 346 -8.30 9.08 7.25
N HIS A 347 -7.45 8.05 7.18
CA HIS A 347 -6.79 7.49 8.36
C HIS A 347 -5.96 8.55 9.10
N PHE A 348 -5.02 9.22 8.43
CA PHE A 348 -4.13 10.18 9.09
C PHE A 348 -4.83 11.44 9.57
N ALA A 349 -5.99 11.78 9.00
CA ALA A 349 -6.81 12.88 9.47
C ALA A 349 -7.59 12.55 10.76
N ASN A 350 -7.76 11.26 11.09
CA ASN A 350 -8.62 10.80 12.17
C ASN A 350 -7.88 10.17 13.34
N VAL A 351 -6.56 10.31 13.47
CA VAL A 351 -5.89 9.85 14.69
C VAL A 351 -6.19 10.81 15.84
N LYS A 352 -6.86 10.31 16.88
CA LYS A 352 -7.45 11.11 17.97
C LYS A 352 -6.78 10.86 19.33
N LEU A 353 -5.46 10.68 19.31
CA LEU A 353 -4.63 10.55 20.51
C LEU A 353 -3.88 11.84 20.85
N ASN A 354 -3.17 11.87 21.98
CA ASN A 354 -2.63 13.09 22.58
C ASN A 354 -1.17 13.41 22.21
N ALA A 355 -0.63 12.76 21.18
CA ALA A 355 0.73 12.99 20.71
C ALA A 355 0.88 12.63 19.22
N PRO A 356 1.73 13.34 18.46
CA PRO A 356 1.90 13.10 17.03
C PRO A 356 2.56 11.74 16.74
N CYS A 357 3.28 11.14 17.71
CA CYS A 357 3.85 9.79 17.58
C CYS A 357 2.83 8.70 17.24
N PHE A 358 1.55 8.94 17.50
CA PHE A 358 0.48 7.99 17.20
C PHE A 358 0.00 8.01 15.74
N SER A 359 0.28 9.09 15.02
CA SER A 359 -0.20 9.36 13.66
C SER A 359 0.97 9.32 12.69
N GLN A 360 1.56 8.14 12.51
CA GLN A 360 2.78 7.94 11.73
C GLN A 360 2.54 6.92 10.61
N GLU A 361 3.21 7.09 9.48
CA GLU A 361 3.12 6.20 8.31
C GLU A 361 4.02 4.95 8.43
N PHE A 362 4.94 4.94 9.39
CA PHE A 362 5.98 3.94 9.55
C PHE A 362 5.98 3.39 10.98
N ALA A 363 6.85 2.40 11.24
CA ALA A 363 6.96 1.73 12.54
C ALA A 363 6.88 2.75 13.71
N PRO A 364 6.03 2.52 14.72
CA PRO A 364 5.35 1.27 15.06
C PRO A 364 4.05 0.99 14.29
N THR A 365 3.64 1.87 13.36
CA THR A 365 2.54 1.55 12.44
C THR A 365 2.97 0.40 11.53
N SER A 366 2.18 -0.68 11.47
CA SER A 366 2.46 -1.77 10.54
C SER A 366 1.95 -1.43 9.14
N MET A 367 2.62 -1.95 8.11
CA MET A 367 2.19 -1.75 6.73
C MET A 367 0.80 -2.35 6.52
N ALA A 368 0.55 -3.56 7.03
CA ALA A 368 -0.75 -4.21 6.94
C ALA A 368 -1.88 -3.35 7.53
N TYR A 369 -1.64 -2.69 8.66
CA TYR A 369 -2.62 -1.79 9.27
C TYR A 369 -2.90 -0.59 8.38
N ALA A 370 -1.87 0.13 7.91
CA ALA A 370 -2.04 1.30 7.04
C ALA A 370 -2.73 0.94 5.71
N GLU A 371 -2.33 -0.16 5.08
CA GLU A 371 -2.88 -0.63 3.79
C GLU A 371 -4.32 -1.14 3.91
N THR A 372 -4.72 -1.72 5.05
CA THR A 372 -6.08 -2.28 5.21
C THR A 372 -7.17 -1.23 4.95
N GLN A 373 -6.97 -0.01 5.41
CA GLN A 373 -8.03 1.01 5.35
C GLN A 373 -8.10 1.66 3.96
N SER A 374 -6.95 1.90 3.32
CA SER A 374 -6.87 2.39 1.94
C SER A 374 -7.40 1.36 0.95
N MET A 375 -6.96 0.11 1.07
CA MET A 375 -7.42 -1.02 0.25
C MET A 375 -8.90 -1.36 0.49
N PHE A 376 -9.46 -1.07 1.66
CA PHE A 376 -10.91 -1.18 1.84
C PHE A 376 -11.64 -0.20 0.93
N CYS A 377 -11.17 1.05 0.87
CA CYS A 377 -11.81 2.10 0.07
C CYS A 377 -11.71 1.83 -1.44
N ASP A 378 -10.53 1.45 -1.95
CA ASP A 378 -10.37 1.14 -3.38
C ASP A 378 -11.08 -0.16 -3.80
N SER A 379 -11.26 -1.13 -2.88
CA SER A 379 -11.97 -2.38 -3.17
C SER A 379 -13.44 -2.19 -3.57
N LEU A 380 -14.03 -1.02 -3.24
CA LEU A 380 -15.40 -0.68 -3.64
C LEU A 380 -15.52 -0.47 -5.15
N LEU A 381 -14.45 -0.09 -5.84
CA LEU A 381 -14.46 0.17 -7.28
C LEU A 381 -14.71 -1.10 -8.12
N ASP A 382 -14.42 -2.27 -7.54
CA ASP A 382 -14.66 -3.58 -8.15
C ASP A 382 -16.12 -4.06 -7.96
N ASP A 383 -16.91 -3.40 -7.09
CA ASP A 383 -18.28 -3.82 -6.79
C ASP A 383 -19.27 -3.38 -7.88
N ALA A 384 -20.16 -4.28 -8.30
CA ALA A 384 -21.06 -4.02 -9.41
C ALA A 384 -22.07 -2.91 -9.11
N ASP A 385 -22.56 -2.79 -7.87
CA ASP A 385 -23.45 -1.70 -7.49
C ASP A 385 -22.76 -0.33 -7.52
N TRP A 386 -21.49 -0.26 -7.10
CA TRP A 386 -20.67 0.95 -7.27
C TRP A 386 -20.48 1.30 -8.76
N LEU A 387 -20.10 0.32 -9.58
CA LEU A 387 -19.94 0.52 -11.03
C LEU A 387 -21.25 1.00 -11.68
N LYS A 388 -22.39 0.39 -11.35
CA LYS A 388 -23.70 0.83 -11.87
C LYS A 388 -24.08 2.24 -11.39
N ARG A 389 -23.63 2.65 -10.20
CA ARG A 389 -23.93 3.97 -9.65
C ARG A 389 -23.08 5.07 -10.28
N TYR A 390 -21.78 4.82 -10.47
CA TYR A 390 -20.78 5.85 -10.73
C TYR A 390 -20.08 5.74 -12.09
N ALA A 391 -19.97 4.55 -12.68
CA ALA A 391 -19.40 4.36 -14.02
C ALA A 391 -20.47 4.65 -15.09
N LEU A 392 -20.56 5.91 -15.48
CA LEU A 392 -21.55 6.43 -16.43
C LEU A 392 -20.85 6.93 -17.71
N ASP A 393 -21.49 6.73 -18.85
CA ASP A 393 -21.07 7.33 -20.13
C ASP A 393 -21.39 8.84 -20.19
N ASP A 394 -21.00 9.49 -21.29
CA ASP A 394 -21.25 10.93 -21.51
C ASP A 394 -22.74 11.30 -21.57
N ALA A 395 -23.63 10.32 -21.84
CA ALA A 395 -25.07 10.49 -21.84
C ALA A 395 -25.71 10.18 -20.46
N GLY A 396 -24.91 9.80 -19.47
CA GLY A 396 -25.34 9.45 -18.13
C GLY A 396 -25.87 8.02 -17.98
N ASN A 397 -25.68 7.15 -18.97
CA ASN A 397 -26.09 5.75 -18.88
C ASN A 397 -25.05 4.94 -18.09
N PRO A 398 -25.50 4.05 -17.19
CA PRO A 398 -24.58 3.19 -16.43
C PRO A 398 -23.95 2.12 -17.31
N VAL A 399 -22.76 1.68 -16.92
CA VAL A 399 -22.06 0.56 -17.56
C VAL A 399 -22.99 -0.67 -17.73
N PRO A 400 -23.01 -1.30 -18.92
CA PRO A 400 -23.75 -2.53 -19.16
C PRO A 400 -23.33 -3.70 -18.26
N ASP A 401 -24.31 -4.49 -17.82
CA ASP A 401 -24.09 -5.70 -17.00
C ASP A 401 -23.15 -6.69 -17.69
N SER A 402 -23.18 -6.76 -19.03
CA SER A 402 -22.30 -7.63 -19.81
C SER A 402 -20.81 -7.28 -19.66
N ILE A 403 -20.48 -6.01 -19.47
CA ILE A 403 -19.10 -5.56 -19.24
C ILE A 403 -18.67 -5.98 -17.83
N ILE A 404 -19.51 -5.71 -16.81
CA ILE A 404 -19.23 -6.13 -15.43
C ILE A 404 -19.08 -7.66 -15.35
N GLN A 405 -19.97 -8.42 -16.00
CA GLN A 405 -19.89 -9.87 -16.06
C GLN A 405 -18.58 -10.34 -16.73
N ALA A 406 -18.14 -9.68 -17.80
CA ALA A 406 -16.86 -9.99 -18.43
C ALA A 406 -15.67 -9.70 -17.51
N MET A 407 -15.72 -8.62 -16.70
CA MET A 407 -14.71 -8.34 -15.67
C MET A 407 -14.64 -9.49 -14.66
N VAL A 408 -15.78 -9.92 -14.13
CA VAL A 408 -15.88 -11.03 -13.16
C VAL A 408 -15.36 -12.33 -13.78
N ASN A 409 -15.81 -12.68 -14.98
CA ASN A 409 -15.41 -13.92 -15.64
C ASN A 409 -13.90 -14.00 -15.94
N ASN A 410 -13.25 -12.86 -16.20
CA ASN A 410 -11.82 -12.82 -16.45
C ASN A 410 -10.99 -12.82 -15.16
N ARG A 411 -11.45 -12.12 -14.11
CA ARG A 411 -10.67 -11.95 -12.87
C ARG A 411 -10.87 -13.10 -11.89
N GLN A 412 -12.10 -13.60 -11.73
CA GLN A 412 -12.44 -14.55 -10.67
C GLN A 412 -11.62 -15.85 -10.74
N PRO A 413 -11.40 -16.50 -11.90
CA PRO A 413 -10.60 -17.73 -11.96
C PRO A 413 -9.16 -17.55 -11.43
N PHE A 414 -8.57 -16.37 -11.62
CA PHE A 414 -7.18 -16.10 -11.23
C PHE A 414 -7.07 -15.23 -9.98
N LYS A 415 -8.17 -15.04 -9.23
CA LYS A 415 -8.15 -14.29 -7.97
C LYS A 415 -7.21 -14.94 -6.95
N ALA A 416 -7.25 -16.27 -6.81
CA ALA A 416 -6.32 -17.00 -5.96
C ALA A 416 -4.86 -16.80 -6.40
N TYR A 417 -4.57 -16.83 -7.70
CA TYR A 417 -3.22 -16.56 -8.21
C TYR A 417 -2.73 -15.15 -7.85
N ALA A 418 -3.59 -14.13 -7.98
CA ALA A 418 -3.22 -12.75 -7.66
C ALA A 418 -2.75 -12.63 -6.20
N GLU A 419 -3.50 -13.19 -5.26
CA GLU A 419 -3.11 -13.19 -3.83
C GLU A 419 -1.87 -14.06 -3.57
N ARG A 420 -1.78 -15.23 -4.21
CA ARG A 420 -0.63 -16.14 -4.09
C ARG A 420 0.65 -15.54 -4.67
N SER A 421 0.54 -14.62 -5.63
CA SER A 421 1.67 -13.85 -6.17
C SER A 421 2.27 -12.87 -5.15
N ILE A 422 1.51 -12.53 -4.10
CA ILE A 422 2.02 -11.81 -2.92
C ILE A 422 2.58 -12.81 -1.92
N LEU A 423 1.84 -13.89 -1.63
CA LEU A 423 2.21 -14.95 -0.70
C LEU A 423 3.60 -15.56 -0.99
N VAL A 424 3.95 -15.76 -2.26
CA VAL A 424 5.22 -16.40 -2.64
C VAL A 424 6.46 -15.65 -2.13
N VAL A 425 6.38 -14.33 -1.95
CA VAL A 425 7.49 -13.46 -1.55
C VAL A 425 7.96 -13.74 -0.11
N PRO A 426 7.11 -13.67 0.94
CA PRO A 426 7.55 -13.98 2.30
C PRO A 426 8.00 -15.43 2.46
N TYR A 427 7.45 -16.39 1.71
CA TYR A 427 7.97 -17.77 1.70
C TYR A 427 9.40 -17.84 1.16
N PHE A 428 9.70 -17.10 0.10
CA PHE A 428 11.04 -17.02 -0.46
C PHE A 428 12.01 -16.31 0.49
N GLU A 429 11.64 -15.13 0.99
CA GLU A 429 12.51 -14.35 1.88
C GLU A 429 12.81 -15.11 3.18
N ARG A 430 11.80 -15.72 3.82
CA ARG A 430 12.04 -16.53 5.02
C ARG A 430 13.06 -17.64 4.78
N ALA A 431 12.89 -18.40 3.69
CA ALA A 431 13.82 -19.47 3.35
C ALA A 431 15.21 -18.94 3.00
N LEU A 432 15.30 -17.83 2.26
CA LEU A 432 16.56 -17.18 1.88
C LEU A 432 17.38 -16.75 3.09
N TYR A 433 16.75 -16.07 4.05
CA TYR A 433 17.44 -15.60 5.26
C TYR A 433 17.78 -16.71 6.26
N GLN A 434 17.18 -17.90 6.12
CA GLN A 434 17.51 -19.10 6.89
C GLN A 434 18.69 -19.89 6.30
N MET A 435 19.12 -19.61 5.07
CA MET A 435 20.29 -20.26 4.46
C MET A 435 21.58 -19.91 5.22
N SER A 436 22.51 -20.86 5.31
CA SER A 436 23.86 -20.56 5.79
C SER A 436 24.66 -19.78 4.75
N ASP A 437 25.71 -19.08 5.19
CA ASP A 437 26.57 -18.28 4.31
C ASP A 437 27.23 -19.13 3.21
N GLU A 438 27.50 -20.42 3.48
CA GLU A 438 28.04 -21.38 2.51
C GLU A 438 27.00 -21.82 1.47
N GLN A 439 25.72 -21.86 1.85
CA GLN A 439 24.62 -22.20 0.95
C GLN A 439 24.23 -21.02 0.06
N LEU A 440 24.51 -19.78 0.46
CA LEU A 440 24.20 -18.56 -0.29
C LEU A 440 25.08 -18.43 -1.55
N THR A 441 24.76 -19.23 -2.57
CA THR A 441 25.34 -19.20 -3.92
C THR A 441 24.29 -18.78 -4.94
N ALA A 442 24.72 -18.28 -6.09
CA ALA A 442 23.82 -17.89 -7.18
C ALA A 442 22.95 -19.07 -7.65
N GLU A 443 23.52 -20.27 -7.73
CA GLU A 443 22.80 -21.49 -8.12
C GLU A 443 21.74 -21.87 -7.08
N SER A 444 22.12 -21.96 -5.80
CA SER A 444 21.20 -22.35 -4.74
C SER A 444 20.06 -21.35 -4.55
N VAL A 445 20.32 -20.05 -4.65
CA VAL A 445 19.29 -19.02 -4.53
C VAL A 445 18.37 -18.98 -5.76
N THR A 446 18.91 -19.19 -6.97
CA THR A 446 18.09 -19.34 -8.18
C THR A 446 17.17 -20.56 -8.06
N GLN A 447 17.69 -21.69 -7.60
CA GLN A 447 16.89 -22.90 -7.38
C GLN A 447 15.81 -22.66 -6.31
N LEU A 448 16.16 -22.02 -5.19
CA LEU A 448 15.19 -21.66 -4.14
C LEU A 448 14.04 -20.82 -4.68
N ALA A 449 14.33 -19.85 -5.55
CA ALA A 449 13.31 -19.03 -6.19
C ALA A 449 12.36 -19.89 -7.05
N ARG A 450 12.90 -20.75 -7.92
CA ARG A 450 12.09 -21.62 -8.79
C ARG A 450 11.27 -22.65 -8.01
N ASP A 451 11.84 -23.26 -6.99
CA ASP A 451 11.13 -24.20 -6.14
C ASP A 451 9.99 -23.53 -5.37
N THR A 452 10.20 -22.28 -4.92
CA THR A 452 9.18 -21.52 -4.20
C THR A 452 8.06 -21.06 -5.13
N GLU A 453 8.38 -20.60 -6.34
CA GLU A 453 7.39 -20.29 -7.37
C GLU A 453 6.58 -21.51 -7.78
N MET A 454 7.22 -22.67 -7.98
CA MET A 454 6.50 -23.91 -8.27
C MET A 454 5.58 -24.30 -7.11
N ARG A 455 6.09 -24.29 -5.87
CA ARG A 455 5.33 -24.69 -4.69
C ARG A 455 4.12 -23.82 -4.42
N ILE A 456 4.24 -22.50 -4.58
CA ILE A 456 3.19 -21.54 -4.23
C ILE A 456 2.33 -21.18 -5.44
N LEU A 457 2.93 -20.93 -6.60
CA LEU A 457 2.22 -20.49 -7.81
C LEU A 457 1.84 -21.64 -8.74
N GLY A 458 2.41 -22.84 -8.58
CA GLY A 458 2.20 -23.93 -9.54
C GLY A 458 2.85 -23.67 -10.91
N LEU A 459 3.77 -22.70 -10.99
CA LEU A 459 4.44 -22.29 -12.22
C LEU A 459 5.93 -22.59 -12.11
N ALA A 460 6.53 -23.14 -13.17
CA ALA A 460 7.97 -23.39 -13.22
C ALA A 460 8.80 -22.10 -13.16
N CYS A 461 8.23 -20.98 -13.62
CA CYS A 461 8.77 -19.65 -13.45
C CYS A 461 7.64 -18.64 -13.38
N SER A 462 7.68 -17.74 -12.40
CA SER A 462 6.72 -16.65 -12.26
C SER A 462 6.80 -15.68 -13.45
N PRO A 463 5.66 -15.09 -13.88
CA PRO A 463 5.63 -13.95 -14.81
C PRO A 463 6.42 -12.74 -14.30
N ARG A 464 6.47 -12.58 -12.97
CA ARG A 464 7.34 -11.65 -12.27
C ARG A 464 8.32 -12.46 -11.42
N PRO A 465 9.50 -12.81 -11.95
CA PRO A 465 10.51 -13.57 -11.22
C PRO A 465 10.82 -12.94 -9.85
N LEU A 466 10.92 -13.77 -8.81
CA LEU A 466 11.01 -13.33 -7.40
C LEU A 466 12.07 -12.26 -7.13
N MET A 467 13.30 -12.44 -7.62
CA MET A 467 14.39 -11.50 -7.38
C MET A 467 14.31 -10.24 -8.25
N ALA A 468 13.45 -10.22 -9.27
CA ALA A 468 13.16 -9.01 -10.05
C ALA A 468 12.19 -8.06 -9.31
N ILE A 469 11.62 -8.49 -8.17
CA ILE A 469 10.78 -7.65 -7.30
C ILE A 469 11.68 -6.65 -6.57
N PRO A 470 11.52 -5.32 -6.77
CA PRO A 470 12.42 -4.31 -6.21
C PRO A 470 12.51 -4.29 -4.68
N HIS A 471 11.43 -4.70 -4.00
CA HIS A 471 11.30 -4.64 -2.53
C HIS A 471 12.40 -5.41 -1.80
N LEU A 472 12.95 -6.47 -2.41
CA LEU A 472 13.99 -7.30 -1.79
C LEU A 472 15.31 -6.55 -1.55
N LEU A 473 15.55 -5.44 -2.25
CA LEU A 473 16.86 -4.76 -2.25
C LEU A 473 17.00 -3.63 -1.23
N SER A 474 15.90 -3.04 -0.76
CA SER A 474 15.93 -1.93 0.20
C SER A 474 15.55 -2.41 1.58
N ASP A 475 16.28 -1.99 2.61
CA ASP A 475 16.00 -2.34 4.00
C ASP A 475 14.54 -2.04 4.40
N GLU A 476 14.02 -0.89 3.95
CA GLU A 476 12.67 -0.42 4.27
C GLU A 476 11.54 -1.31 3.73
N ALA A 477 11.81 -2.09 2.67
CA ALA A 477 10.78 -2.85 1.96
C ALA A 477 11.01 -4.37 1.95
N SER A 478 12.23 -4.81 2.26
CA SER A 478 12.55 -6.24 2.37
C SER A 478 11.87 -6.84 3.60
N CYS A 479 11.41 -8.10 3.50
CA CYS A 479 10.66 -8.78 4.55
C CYS A 479 9.41 -8.02 5.02
N ALA A 480 8.81 -7.20 4.16
CA ALA A 480 7.57 -6.46 4.43
C ALA A 480 6.42 -6.82 3.47
N TYR A 481 6.71 -7.49 2.34
CA TYR A 481 5.74 -7.71 1.27
C TYR A 481 4.47 -8.48 1.71
N GLN A 482 4.55 -9.27 2.78
CA GLN A 482 3.41 -9.92 3.40
C GLN A 482 2.33 -8.93 3.85
N GLY A 483 2.68 -7.69 4.22
CA GLY A 483 1.71 -6.74 4.75
C GLY A 483 0.59 -6.41 3.75
N TYR A 484 0.84 -6.46 2.44
CA TYR A 484 -0.21 -6.33 1.42
C TYR A 484 -1.22 -7.48 1.49
N LEU A 485 -0.74 -8.72 1.65
CA LEU A 485 -1.64 -9.86 1.75
C LEU A 485 -2.40 -9.86 3.08
N LEU A 486 -1.73 -9.48 4.18
CA LEU A 486 -2.39 -9.32 5.47
C LEU A 486 -3.49 -8.26 5.40
N ALA A 487 -3.24 -7.15 4.69
CA ALA A 487 -4.22 -6.11 4.44
C ALA A 487 -5.40 -6.62 3.61
N HIS A 488 -5.17 -7.33 2.49
CA HIS A 488 -6.25 -7.94 1.73
C HIS A 488 -7.10 -8.91 2.56
N MET A 489 -6.48 -9.73 3.42
CA MET A 489 -7.23 -10.61 4.34
C MET A 489 -8.13 -9.77 5.26
N ALA A 490 -7.61 -8.68 5.82
CA ALA A 490 -8.34 -7.78 6.71
C ALA A 490 -9.46 -7.02 5.98
N VAL A 491 -9.24 -6.59 4.73
CA VAL A 491 -10.25 -5.97 3.87
C VAL A 491 -11.42 -6.92 3.68
N TYR A 492 -11.18 -8.19 3.31
CA TYR A 492 -12.27 -9.14 3.09
C TYR A 492 -12.99 -9.54 4.39
N GLN A 493 -12.29 -9.59 5.53
CA GLN A 493 -12.93 -9.76 6.84
C GLN A 493 -13.81 -8.55 7.21
N THR A 494 -13.32 -7.33 6.96
CA THR A 494 -14.06 -6.08 7.18
C THR A 494 -15.30 -5.99 6.29
N ARG A 495 -15.15 -6.30 5.00
CA ARG A 495 -16.25 -6.34 4.03
C ARG A 495 -17.31 -7.36 4.42
N ALA A 496 -16.91 -8.53 4.88
CA ALA A 496 -17.84 -9.55 5.35
C ALA A 496 -18.65 -9.08 6.56
N TYR A 497 -17.98 -8.47 7.55
CA TYR A 497 -18.65 -7.89 8.72
C TYR A 497 -19.70 -6.84 8.33
N PHE A 498 -19.34 -5.86 7.51
CA PHE A 498 -20.29 -4.82 7.09
C PHE A 498 -21.41 -5.36 6.23
N THR A 499 -21.13 -6.33 5.35
CA THR A 499 -22.17 -6.97 4.52
C THR A 499 -23.14 -7.78 5.37
N GLU A 500 -22.67 -8.52 6.37
CA GLU A 500 -23.54 -9.24 7.31
C GLU A 500 -24.40 -8.28 8.14
N LYS A 501 -23.79 -7.18 8.62
CA LYS A 501 -24.45 -6.22 9.51
C LYS A 501 -25.47 -5.34 8.79
N PHE A 502 -25.17 -4.91 7.55
CA PHE A 502 -25.93 -3.88 6.85
C PHE A 502 -26.48 -4.32 5.48
N GLY A 503 -26.02 -5.45 4.94
CA GLY A 503 -26.46 -5.98 3.64
C GLY A 503 -25.76 -5.39 2.41
N TYR A 504 -25.08 -4.23 2.52
CA TYR A 504 -24.40 -3.58 1.41
C TYR A 504 -23.27 -2.65 1.87
N LEU A 505 -22.35 -2.35 0.94
CA LEU A 505 -21.19 -1.47 1.16
C LEU A 505 -21.32 -0.13 0.45
N CYS A 506 -21.65 -0.14 -0.85
CA CYS A 506 -21.73 1.06 -1.67
C CYS A 506 -22.68 2.10 -1.06
N ASP A 507 -22.17 3.31 -0.83
CA ASP A 507 -22.90 4.46 -0.27
C ASP A 507 -23.54 4.22 1.12
N ASN A 508 -23.02 3.27 1.90
CA ASN A 508 -23.54 2.99 3.23
C ASN A 508 -22.99 4.00 4.28
N PRO A 509 -23.84 4.86 4.85
CA PRO A 509 -23.42 5.94 5.76
C PRO A 509 -22.91 5.46 7.13
N GLU A 510 -23.10 4.18 7.46
CA GLU A 510 -22.65 3.60 8.73
C GLU A 510 -21.16 3.17 8.70
N ILE A 511 -20.56 3.10 7.52
CA ILE A 511 -19.21 2.53 7.35
C ILE A 511 -18.12 3.49 7.82
N GLY A 512 -18.10 4.74 7.33
CA GLY A 512 -17.10 5.74 7.68
C GLY A 512 -16.97 5.97 9.19
N PRO A 513 -18.08 6.16 9.95
CA PRO A 513 -18.03 6.30 11.40
C PRO A 513 -17.43 5.09 12.12
N LEU A 514 -17.73 3.86 11.68
CA LEU A 514 -17.18 2.65 12.28
C LEU A 514 -15.70 2.43 11.95
N LEU A 515 -15.27 2.78 10.73
CA LEU A 515 -13.85 2.81 10.38
C LEU A 515 -13.10 3.85 11.22
N ALA A 516 -13.66 5.05 11.39
CA ALA A 516 -13.06 6.09 12.22
C ALA A 516 -12.90 5.62 13.67
N GLU A 517 -13.96 5.07 14.26
CA GLU A 517 -13.97 4.60 15.65
C GLU A 517 -12.96 3.47 15.90
N HIS A 518 -12.99 2.44 15.06
CA HIS A 518 -12.29 1.19 15.34
C HIS A 518 -10.94 1.07 14.66
N TYR A 519 -10.77 1.68 13.48
CA TYR A 519 -9.52 1.63 12.72
C TYR A 519 -8.70 2.91 12.85
N TRP A 520 -9.26 4.12 12.88
CA TRP A 520 -8.43 5.33 12.75
C TRP A 520 -8.10 6.02 14.09
N HIS A 521 -9.07 6.18 14.99
CA HIS A 521 -8.91 6.99 16.21
C HIS A 521 -7.71 6.61 17.08
N ALA A 522 -7.40 5.31 17.16
CA ALA A 522 -6.32 4.81 18.00
C ALA A 522 -4.92 4.97 17.37
N GLY A 523 -4.83 5.25 16.07
CA GLY A 523 -3.56 5.23 15.34
C GLY A 523 -2.71 3.99 15.67
N ASN A 524 -1.40 4.16 15.74
CA ASN A 524 -0.47 3.05 16.02
C ASN A 524 -0.38 2.63 17.51
N SER A 525 -1.30 3.08 18.37
CA SER A 525 -1.38 2.59 19.76
C SER A 525 -1.93 1.17 19.87
N VAL A 526 -2.46 0.63 18.77
CA VAL A 526 -3.04 -0.71 18.66
C VAL A 526 -2.40 -1.46 17.51
N SER A 527 -2.35 -2.78 17.62
CA SER A 527 -1.89 -3.63 16.52
C SER A 527 -2.93 -3.74 15.40
N HIS A 528 -2.47 -4.14 14.21
CA HIS A 528 -3.35 -4.47 13.08
C HIS A 528 -4.47 -5.45 13.50
N SER A 529 -4.11 -6.57 14.12
CA SER A 529 -5.06 -7.60 14.58
C SER A 529 -6.05 -7.07 15.62
N GLU A 530 -5.59 -6.20 16.54
CA GLU A 530 -6.46 -5.60 17.54
C GLU A 530 -7.50 -4.66 16.92
N SER A 531 -7.12 -3.86 15.92
CA SER A 531 -8.06 -2.99 15.20
C SER A 531 -9.21 -3.78 14.57
N ILE A 532 -8.91 -4.89 13.88
CA ILE A 532 -9.89 -5.80 13.26
C ILE A 532 -10.81 -6.41 14.31
N LYS A 533 -10.25 -6.85 15.44
CA LYS A 533 -11.03 -7.44 16.53
C LYS A 533 -11.96 -6.42 17.18
N ARG A 534 -11.56 -5.15 17.28
CA ARG A 534 -12.40 -4.07 17.80
C ARG A 534 -13.62 -3.80 16.92
N LEU A 535 -13.45 -3.85 15.59
CA LEU A 535 -14.54 -3.67 14.63
C LEU A 535 -15.46 -4.90 14.54
N THR A 536 -14.86 -6.07 14.31
CA THR A 536 -15.59 -7.28 13.90
C THR A 536 -15.98 -8.19 15.06
N GLY A 537 -15.32 -8.05 16.21
CA GLY A 537 -15.41 -9.00 17.33
C GLY A 537 -14.67 -10.32 17.11
N GLU A 538 -14.19 -10.58 15.90
CA GLU A 538 -13.46 -11.79 15.50
C GLU A 538 -11.95 -11.51 15.42
N GLY A 539 -11.12 -12.51 15.74
CA GLY A 539 -9.67 -12.41 15.52
C GLY A 539 -9.32 -12.37 14.03
N PHE A 540 -8.20 -11.74 13.69
CA PHE A 540 -7.70 -11.67 12.32
C PHE A 540 -7.48 -13.09 11.73
N ASN A 541 -8.02 -13.35 10.54
CA ASN A 541 -7.85 -14.63 9.86
C ASN A 541 -8.01 -14.55 8.33
N ALA A 542 -7.48 -15.56 7.64
CA ALA A 542 -7.42 -15.61 6.18
C ALA A 542 -8.71 -16.08 5.49
N LYS A 543 -9.72 -16.53 6.25
CA LYS A 543 -10.87 -17.29 5.72
C LYS A 543 -11.66 -16.48 4.69
N TYR A 544 -11.97 -15.21 4.98
CA TYR A 544 -12.85 -14.41 4.12
C TYR A 544 -12.25 -14.12 2.74
N LEU A 545 -10.95 -13.81 2.69
CA LEU A 545 -10.25 -13.67 1.41
C LEU A 545 -10.16 -15.02 0.67
N ALA A 546 -9.88 -16.11 1.38
CA ALA A 546 -9.82 -17.43 0.78
C ALA A 546 -11.18 -17.87 0.19
N ASP A 547 -12.27 -17.64 0.91
CA ASP A 547 -13.62 -17.92 0.43
C ASP A 547 -13.96 -17.10 -0.82
N ALA A 548 -13.55 -15.83 -0.88
CA ALA A 548 -13.69 -15.01 -2.08
C ALA A 548 -12.86 -15.53 -3.26
N CYS A 549 -11.64 -16.00 -3.01
CA CYS A 549 -10.78 -16.64 -4.02
C CYS A 549 -11.37 -17.96 -4.54
N ASN A 550 -12.07 -18.70 -3.68
CA ASN A 550 -12.58 -20.03 -3.98
C ASN A 550 -13.91 -20.04 -4.74
N GLN A 551 -14.52 -18.87 -4.99
CA GLN A 551 -15.77 -18.80 -5.76
C GLN A 551 -15.53 -19.14 -7.23
N THR A 552 -16.50 -19.81 -7.85
CA THR A 552 -16.55 -19.89 -9.31
C THR A 552 -16.93 -18.53 -9.91
N ALA A 553 -16.59 -18.30 -11.17
CA ALA A 553 -17.01 -17.09 -11.90
C ALA A 553 -18.54 -16.91 -11.88
N GLN A 554 -19.30 -18.01 -12.00
CA GLN A 554 -20.76 -17.98 -11.89
C GLN A 554 -21.22 -17.52 -10.50
N GLN A 555 -20.68 -18.09 -9.42
CA GLN A 555 -21.05 -17.70 -8.05
C GLN A 555 -20.69 -16.25 -7.74
N ALA A 556 -19.54 -15.78 -8.23
CA ALA A 556 -19.15 -14.37 -8.11
C ALA A 556 -20.13 -13.47 -8.87
N TRP A 557 -20.48 -13.82 -10.10
CA TRP A 557 -21.43 -13.05 -10.90
C TRP A 557 -22.84 -13.02 -10.28
N GLU A 558 -23.33 -14.15 -9.77
CA GLU A 558 -24.63 -14.21 -9.08
C GLU A 558 -24.69 -13.27 -7.87
N LYS A 559 -23.60 -13.13 -7.11
CA LYS A 559 -23.49 -12.14 -6.03
C LYS A 559 -23.53 -10.70 -6.55
N GLU A 560 -22.80 -10.40 -7.62
CA GLU A 560 -22.84 -9.07 -8.23
C GLU A 560 -24.24 -8.72 -8.78
N GLN A 561 -24.95 -9.68 -9.38
CA GLN A 561 -26.34 -9.49 -9.81
C GLN A 561 -27.27 -9.16 -8.64
N GLN A 562 -27.08 -9.78 -7.47
CA GLN A 562 -27.85 -9.45 -6.27
C GLN A 562 -27.58 -8.02 -5.81
N LYS A 563 -26.33 -7.56 -5.85
CA LYS A 563 -25.98 -6.17 -5.54
C LYS A 563 -26.64 -5.18 -6.50
N ILE A 564 -26.58 -5.47 -7.82
CA ILE A 564 -27.23 -4.65 -8.86
C ILE A 564 -28.74 -4.56 -8.63
N ALA A 565 -29.40 -5.70 -8.35
CA ALA A 565 -30.83 -5.73 -8.11
C ALA A 565 -31.22 -4.93 -6.85
N ALA A 566 -30.46 -5.11 -5.76
CA ALA A 566 -30.70 -4.41 -4.51
C ALA A 566 -30.45 -2.88 -4.63
N LEU A 567 -29.57 -2.43 -5.52
CA LEU A 567 -29.25 -1.01 -5.70
C LEU A 567 -30.51 -0.17 -6.01
N ALA A 568 -31.47 -0.71 -6.76
CA ALA A 568 -32.70 -0.01 -7.13
C ALA A 568 -33.63 0.26 -5.93
N GLU A 569 -33.47 -0.50 -4.84
CA GLU A 569 -34.29 -0.39 -3.63
C GLU A 569 -33.65 0.49 -2.55
N ARG A 570 -32.37 0.86 -2.73
CA ARG A 570 -31.62 1.66 -1.73
C ARG A 570 -31.97 3.13 -1.82
N GLU A 571 -32.11 3.77 -0.66
CA GLU A 571 -32.24 5.21 -0.57
C GLU A 571 -30.91 5.88 -0.98
N VAL A 572 -30.98 6.87 -1.87
CA VAL A 572 -29.80 7.63 -2.29
C VAL A 572 -29.67 8.84 -1.38
N HIS A 573 -28.71 8.80 -0.47
CA HIS A 573 -28.40 9.93 0.38
C HIS A 573 -27.56 10.97 -0.38
N ALA A 574 -27.76 12.25 -0.03
CA ALA A 574 -26.85 13.30 -0.47
C ALA A 574 -25.47 13.07 0.18
N PRO A 575 -24.36 13.26 -0.55
CA PRO A 575 -23.04 13.12 0.04
C PRO A 575 -22.86 14.13 1.17
N ALA A 576 -22.40 13.66 2.33
CA ALA A 576 -21.98 14.54 3.41
C ALA A 576 -20.70 15.30 3.00
N SER A 577 -20.46 16.44 3.65
CA SER A 577 -19.17 17.13 3.53
C SER A 577 -18.05 16.20 4.00
N LEU A 578 -16.95 16.16 3.25
CA LEU A 578 -15.73 15.48 3.69
C LEU A 578 -15.08 16.16 4.90
N ASN A 579 -15.55 17.35 5.31
CA ASN A 579 -14.98 18.14 6.40
C ASN A 579 -13.47 18.37 6.22
N ALA A 580 -13.07 18.81 5.03
CA ALA A 580 -11.68 19.12 4.67
C ALA A 580 -11.60 20.39 3.80
N THR A 581 -10.47 21.09 3.88
CA THR A 581 -10.06 22.08 2.88
C THR A 581 -9.23 21.38 1.81
N ILE A 582 -9.68 21.37 0.56
CA ILE A 582 -9.10 20.57 -0.51
C ILE A 582 -8.57 21.47 -1.63
N THR A 583 -7.32 21.23 -2.02
CA THR A 583 -6.68 21.87 -3.17
C THR A 583 -6.13 20.84 -4.14
N ILE A 584 -6.40 21.04 -5.43
CA ILE A 584 -5.89 20.21 -6.52
C ILE A 584 -4.82 20.99 -7.27
N VAL A 585 -3.63 20.42 -7.42
CA VAL A 585 -2.48 21.08 -8.03
C VAL A 585 -1.87 20.23 -9.16
N ASP A 586 -1.13 20.90 -10.03
CA ASP A 586 -0.15 20.30 -10.92
C ASP A 586 1.18 21.01 -10.67
N GLY A 587 2.01 20.42 -9.79
CA GLY A 587 3.20 21.06 -9.25
C GLY A 587 2.82 22.30 -8.44
N SER A 588 3.33 23.47 -8.83
CA SER A 588 3.02 24.75 -8.18
C SER A 588 1.73 25.41 -8.69
N LYS A 589 1.08 24.85 -9.70
CA LYS A 589 -0.12 25.42 -10.32
C LYS A 589 -1.38 24.89 -9.64
N LEU A 590 -2.19 25.79 -9.08
CA LEU A 590 -3.54 25.45 -8.61
C LEU A 590 -4.47 25.16 -9.81
N LEU A 591 -5.13 24.00 -9.77
CA LEU A 591 -6.12 23.57 -10.77
C LEU A 591 -7.55 23.81 -10.31
N ALA A 592 -7.86 23.45 -9.06
CA ALA A 592 -9.18 23.58 -8.45
C ALA A 592 -9.08 23.61 -6.91
N SER A 593 -10.09 24.16 -6.23
CA SER A 593 -10.22 24.05 -4.76
C SER A 593 -11.67 24.12 -4.31
N ASN A 594 -11.96 23.59 -3.12
CA ASN A 594 -13.30 23.63 -2.53
C ASN A 594 -13.57 24.89 -1.68
N ALA A 595 -12.82 25.97 -1.90
CA ALA A 595 -12.98 27.24 -1.17
C ALA A 595 -14.39 27.86 -1.31
N ILE A 596 -15.13 27.49 -2.36
CA ILE A 596 -16.53 27.88 -2.56
C ILE A 596 -17.45 26.70 -2.19
N SER A 597 -17.26 25.56 -2.86
CA SER A 597 -17.95 24.31 -2.57
C SER A 597 -17.20 23.11 -3.18
N ASP A 598 -17.48 21.90 -2.71
CA ASP A 598 -16.95 20.68 -3.33
C ASP A 598 -17.43 20.50 -4.78
N ALA A 599 -18.66 20.97 -5.09
CA ALA A 599 -19.20 20.94 -6.44
C ALA A 599 -18.41 21.85 -7.40
N ASP A 600 -18.09 23.08 -6.97
CA ASP A 600 -17.29 24.01 -7.77
C ASP A 600 -15.87 23.48 -8.01
N MET A 601 -15.27 22.83 -7.01
CA MET A 601 -13.97 22.16 -7.17
C MET A 601 -14.03 21.07 -8.24
N CYS A 602 -15.04 20.21 -8.19
CA CYS A 602 -15.22 19.13 -9.15
C CYS A 602 -15.46 19.68 -10.56
N ASP A 603 -16.30 20.71 -10.71
CA ASP A 603 -16.59 21.35 -12.00
C ASP A 603 -15.32 21.99 -12.61
N GLN A 604 -14.50 22.66 -11.79
CA GLN A 604 -13.23 23.25 -12.23
C GLN A 604 -12.23 22.19 -12.68
N PHE A 605 -12.09 21.11 -11.91
CA PHE A 605 -11.20 20.01 -12.25
C PHE A 605 -11.64 19.32 -13.55
N GLU A 606 -12.91 18.97 -13.67
CA GLU A 606 -13.49 18.37 -14.88
C GLU A 606 -13.25 19.25 -16.11
N ALA A 607 -13.56 20.55 -16.00
CA ALA A 607 -13.36 21.51 -17.09
C ALA A 607 -11.88 21.62 -17.48
N TYR A 608 -10.96 21.58 -16.52
CA TYR A 608 -9.53 21.59 -16.78
C TYR A 608 -9.06 20.35 -17.55
N ILE A 609 -9.47 19.16 -17.09
CA ILE A 609 -9.08 17.89 -17.71
C ILE A 609 -9.62 17.81 -19.14
N VAL A 610 -10.92 18.08 -19.35
CA VAL A 610 -11.54 18.05 -20.68
C VAL A 610 -10.90 19.07 -21.62
N LYS A 611 -10.63 20.30 -21.14
CA LYS A 611 -9.98 21.33 -21.97
C LYS A 611 -8.56 20.96 -22.38
N THR A 612 -7.82 20.24 -21.52
CA THR A 612 -6.38 19.99 -21.70
C THR A 612 -6.12 18.67 -22.43
N TYR A 613 -6.92 17.63 -22.14
CA TYR A 613 -6.71 16.26 -22.62
C TYR A 613 -7.84 15.74 -23.51
N GLY A 614 -8.99 16.43 -23.56
CA GLY A 614 -10.11 16.12 -24.45
C GLY A 614 -11.15 15.15 -23.89
N ARG A 615 -10.93 14.55 -22.71
CA ARG A 615 -11.86 13.60 -22.08
C ARG A 615 -11.65 13.50 -20.57
#